data_AF-A0A927D801-F1
#
_entry.id   AF-A0A927D801-F1
#
_cell.length_a   1.000
_cell.length_b   1.000
_cell.length_c   1.000
_cell.angle_alpha   90.00
_cell.angle_beta   90.00
_cell.angle_gamma   90.00
#
_symmetry.space_group_name_H-M   'P 1'
#
loop_
_entity.id
_entity.type
_entity.pdbx_description
1 polymer ?
#
loop_
_entity_poly.entity_id
_entity_poly.type
_entity_poly.pdbx_seq_one_letter_code
_entity_poly.pdbx_strand_id
1 'polypeptide(L)'
;MLALLLVLVLALGYLALVILGSRWRNPRFGPVPLSKDPSLPDAETEITVTTWNIGFAALGAKADFVLDNGTHLRALSRTQIENAAHQIANDLAADVSDVLLLQETAQSGFLTRNVPVQYLIERALPDRASCYWSDMATVAAPPPVHIDHGMATFAARRISGAQAIELSPQPMIHRGLLKKYYSGLVTCLPIKGRDQSWVIINLHLSAFDATAEAKTAQIAALFAFARTEHAKSNPVIIGGDWNMLMSDTTFPHSAELANADWVYDFPTHLIPAGWQQIADPETPTVRSMQQPYIEGENETMIIDGFIFSPDVQCLNVHTRSTGFAHTDHHPVTGRFVLV
;
A
#
# COMPACT_ATOMS: atom_id res chain seq x y z
N MET A 1 -6.39 30.56 39.84
CA MET A 1 -7.35 29.45 39.79
C MET A 1 -8.22 29.47 38.53
N LEU A 2 -8.95 30.57 38.23
CA LEU A 2 -9.78 30.69 37.01
C LEU A 2 -9.01 30.53 35.69
N ALA A 3 -7.81 31.12 35.56
CA ALA A 3 -6.99 30.96 34.35
C ALA A 3 -6.53 29.52 34.13
N LEU A 4 -6.14 28.81 35.20
CA LEU A 4 -5.75 27.39 35.14
C LEU A 4 -6.95 26.50 34.77
N LEU A 5 -8.14 26.80 35.31
CA LEU A 5 -9.37 26.11 34.94
C LEU A 5 -9.72 26.33 33.46
N LEU A 6 -9.59 27.57 32.97
CA LEU A 6 -9.84 27.90 31.57
C LEU A 6 -8.87 27.15 30.64
N VAL A 7 -7.57 27.13 30.97
CA VAL A 7 -6.57 26.37 30.20
C VAL A 7 -6.90 24.88 30.18
N LEU A 8 -7.30 24.30 31.32
CA LEU A 8 -7.71 22.90 31.39
C LEU A 8 -8.93 22.60 30.52
N VAL A 9 -9.96 23.46 30.58
CA VAL A 9 -11.17 23.31 29.76
C VAL A 9 -10.84 23.39 28.27
N LEU A 10 -9.98 24.33 27.85
CA LEU A 10 -9.53 24.44 26.46
C LEU A 10 -8.72 23.21 26.01
N ALA A 11 -7.83 22.71 26.88
CA ALA A 11 -7.04 21.52 26.60
C ALA A 11 -7.92 20.26 26.44
N LEU A 12 -8.91 20.08 27.33
CA LEU A 12 -9.88 18.99 27.24
C LEU A 12 -10.78 19.12 26.01
N GLY A 13 -11.22 20.35 25.68
CA GLY A 13 -12.01 20.63 24.48
C GLY A 13 -11.23 20.31 23.20
N TYR A 14 -9.95 20.67 23.15
CA TYR A 14 -9.08 20.34 22.03
C TYR A 14 -8.81 18.82 21.93
N LEU A 15 -8.56 18.16 23.05
CA LEU A 15 -8.40 16.71 23.08
C LEU A 15 -9.67 15.99 22.58
N ALA A 16 -10.86 16.45 23.01
CA ALA A 16 -12.13 15.96 22.50
C ALA A 16 -12.27 16.20 21.00
N LEU A 17 -11.91 17.38 20.48
CA LEU A 17 -11.89 17.67 19.04
C LEU A 17 -11.03 16.67 18.27
N VAL A 18 -9.81 16.39 18.75
CA VAL A 18 -8.88 15.44 18.10
C VAL A 18 -9.45 14.02 18.11
N ILE A 19 -9.93 13.55 19.26
CA ILE A 19 -10.48 12.19 19.41
C ILE A 19 -11.74 12.02 18.57
N LEU A 20 -12.72 12.90 18.75
CA LEU A 20 -14.02 12.82 18.09
C LEU A 20 -13.89 13.09 16.59
N GLY A 21 -13.09 14.08 16.21
CA GLY A 21 -12.79 14.39 14.82
C GLY A 21 -12.13 13.22 14.10
N SER A 22 -11.14 12.57 14.73
CA SER A 22 -10.48 11.40 14.14
C SER A 22 -11.41 10.17 14.08
N ARG A 23 -12.27 9.98 15.08
CA ARG A 23 -13.25 8.89 15.13
C ARG A 23 -14.35 9.00 14.08
N TRP A 24 -14.77 10.22 13.76
CA TRP A 24 -15.85 10.50 12.81
C TRP A 24 -15.39 11.03 11.45
N ARG A 25 -14.07 11.15 11.24
CA ARG A 25 -13.51 11.41 9.91
C ARG A 25 -13.94 10.30 8.96
N ASN A 26 -14.42 10.68 7.78
CA ASN A 26 -14.53 9.80 6.63
C ASN A 26 -13.55 10.30 5.55
N PRO A 27 -12.83 9.40 4.86
CA PRO A 27 -11.97 9.80 3.76
C PRO A 27 -12.82 10.29 2.58
N ARG A 28 -12.17 10.97 1.64
CA ARG A 28 -12.79 11.34 0.36
C ARG A 28 -12.47 10.26 -0.66
N PHE A 29 -13.45 9.46 -1.02
CA PHE A 29 -13.42 8.61 -2.22
C PHE A 29 -13.75 9.44 -3.47
N GLY A 30 -13.45 8.91 -4.65
CA GLY A 30 -13.61 9.59 -5.93
C GLY A 30 -12.31 10.25 -6.42
N PRO A 31 -12.38 11.33 -7.20
CA PRO A 31 -11.20 11.93 -7.85
C PRO A 31 -10.09 12.29 -6.86
N VAL A 32 -8.86 11.89 -7.20
CA VAL A 32 -7.65 12.17 -6.43
C VAL A 32 -6.81 13.20 -7.18
N PRO A 33 -6.30 14.25 -6.52
CA PRO A 33 -5.41 15.22 -7.17
C PRO A 33 -4.14 14.56 -7.69
N LEU A 34 -3.74 14.93 -8.90
CA LEU A 34 -2.44 14.60 -9.46
C LEU A 34 -1.42 15.65 -9.03
N SER A 35 -0.15 15.26 -8.87
CA SER A 35 0.97 16.18 -8.87
C SER A 35 1.02 16.93 -10.21
N LYS A 36 1.70 18.08 -10.25
CA LYS A 36 1.79 18.90 -11.47
C LYS A 36 2.32 18.04 -12.63
N ASP A 37 1.59 18.09 -13.74
CA ASP A 37 1.85 17.34 -14.97
C ASP A 37 3.25 17.68 -15.52
N PRO A 38 4.25 16.80 -15.41
CA PRO A 38 5.40 16.88 -16.29
C PRO A 38 4.87 16.55 -17.68
N SER A 39 5.42 17.14 -18.75
CA SER A 39 5.02 16.80 -20.14
C SER A 39 5.44 15.37 -20.49
N LEU A 40 4.81 14.38 -19.85
CA LEU A 40 5.13 12.97 -19.91
C LEU A 40 4.48 12.35 -21.15
N PRO A 41 5.14 11.34 -21.75
CA PRO A 41 4.55 10.62 -22.87
C PRO A 41 3.39 9.74 -22.42
N ASP A 42 2.50 9.44 -23.35
CA ASP A 42 1.50 8.37 -23.22
C ASP A 42 2.18 7.02 -23.01
N ALA A 43 1.47 6.09 -22.37
CA ALA A 43 1.95 4.73 -22.19
C ALA A 43 2.04 3.98 -23.52
N GLU A 44 3.03 3.10 -23.63
CA GLU A 44 3.12 2.20 -24.78
C GLU A 44 2.20 0.97 -24.55
N THR A 45 2.14 0.07 -25.52
CA THR A 45 1.35 -1.16 -25.43
C THR A 45 1.99 -2.22 -24.53
N GLU A 46 3.27 -2.02 -24.19
CA GLU A 46 3.99 -2.73 -23.13
C GLU A 46 4.22 -1.77 -21.97
N ILE A 47 4.00 -2.24 -20.75
CA ILE A 47 4.12 -1.46 -19.52
C ILE A 47 4.77 -2.28 -18.42
N THR A 48 5.64 -1.64 -17.64
CA THR A 48 6.26 -2.24 -16.44
C THR A 48 5.68 -1.60 -15.17
N VAL A 49 5.26 -2.42 -14.22
CA VAL A 49 4.64 -1.98 -12.96
C VAL A 49 5.39 -2.61 -11.80
N THR A 50 5.90 -1.79 -10.88
CA THR A 50 6.43 -2.25 -9.58
C THR A 50 5.42 -1.95 -8.49
N THR A 51 5.16 -2.91 -7.59
CA THR A 51 4.47 -2.68 -6.32
C THR A 51 5.41 -2.87 -5.15
N TRP A 52 5.30 -2.02 -4.12
CA TRP A 52 6.12 -2.14 -2.92
C TRP A 52 5.45 -1.51 -1.69
N ASN A 53 5.18 -2.34 -0.69
CA ASN A 53 4.82 -1.85 0.64
C ASN A 53 6.10 -1.37 1.36
N ILE A 54 6.16 -0.08 1.67
CA ILE A 54 7.38 0.53 2.23
C ILE A 54 7.39 0.60 3.75
N GLY A 55 6.37 0.07 4.43
CA GLY A 55 6.34 -0.04 5.89
C GLY A 55 6.55 1.30 6.62
N PHE A 56 6.13 2.42 6.04
CA PHE A 56 6.44 3.79 6.48
C PHE A 56 7.94 4.08 6.71
N ALA A 57 8.83 3.34 6.05
CA ALA A 57 10.28 3.30 6.32
C ALA A 57 10.63 2.99 7.79
N ALA A 58 9.73 2.32 8.50
CA ALA A 58 9.81 2.05 9.93
C ALA A 58 9.85 0.56 10.27
N LEU A 59 9.67 -0.34 9.29
CA LEU A 59 9.52 -1.79 9.48
C LEU A 59 10.69 -2.65 8.94
N GLY A 60 11.83 -2.04 8.62
CA GLY A 60 13.02 -2.76 8.14
C GLY A 60 13.63 -3.75 9.15
N ALA A 61 14.71 -4.45 8.80
CA ALA A 61 15.23 -5.64 9.47
C ALA A 61 15.37 -5.59 11.00
N LYS A 62 15.59 -4.42 11.61
CA LYS A 62 15.71 -4.29 13.08
C LYS A 62 14.36 -4.20 13.81
N ALA A 63 13.26 -4.20 13.06
CA ALA A 63 11.93 -4.01 13.56
C ALA A 63 11.29 -5.33 14.00
N ASP A 64 10.54 -5.27 15.10
CA ASP A 64 9.55 -6.21 15.58
C ASP A 64 8.28 -5.44 16.00
N PHE A 65 7.12 -6.10 16.03
CA PHE A 65 5.85 -5.40 16.27
C PHE A 65 4.91 -6.15 17.20
N VAL A 66 4.30 -5.45 18.17
CA VAL A 66 3.41 -6.06 19.18
C VAL A 66 2.19 -6.76 18.58
N LEU A 67 1.66 -6.30 17.44
CA LEU A 67 0.53 -6.99 16.79
C LEU A 67 0.94 -8.35 16.22
N ASP A 68 2.23 -8.55 15.94
CA ASP A 68 2.80 -9.82 15.50
C ASP A 68 3.61 -10.48 16.62
N ASN A 69 3.20 -10.33 17.89
CA ASN A 69 3.85 -10.90 19.07
C ASN A 69 5.28 -10.40 19.37
N GLY A 70 5.75 -9.34 18.71
CA GLY A 70 6.97 -8.62 19.07
C GLY A 70 6.82 -7.75 20.33
N THR A 71 7.88 -7.02 20.68
CA THR A 71 7.95 -6.24 21.93
C THR A 71 7.74 -4.74 21.74
N HIS A 72 7.92 -4.24 20.52
CA HIS A 72 7.92 -2.82 20.23
C HIS A 72 6.60 -2.31 19.60
N LEU A 73 6.02 -1.26 20.21
CA LEU A 73 4.91 -0.50 19.61
C LEU A 73 5.34 0.36 18.42
N ARG A 74 6.65 0.58 18.27
CA ARG A 74 7.31 1.39 17.25
C ARG A 74 8.71 0.85 17.05
N ALA A 75 9.03 0.40 15.85
CA ALA A 75 10.14 -0.51 15.67
C ALA A 75 11.51 0.18 15.54
N LEU A 76 11.59 1.36 14.89
CA LEU A 76 12.87 2.04 14.62
C LEU A 76 12.99 3.42 15.31
N SER A 77 14.24 3.85 15.55
CA SER A 77 14.56 5.23 15.97
C SER A 77 14.37 6.22 14.82
N ARG A 78 14.27 7.53 15.12
CA ARG A 78 14.09 8.56 14.08
C ARG A 78 15.21 8.52 13.03
N THR A 79 16.47 8.37 13.46
CA THR A 79 17.62 8.29 12.56
C THR A 79 17.59 7.04 11.67
N GLN A 80 17.13 5.90 12.21
CA GLN A 80 16.97 4.69 11.41
C GLN A 80 15.86 4.85 10.36
N ILE A 81 14.74 5.48 10.72
CA ILE A 81 13.64 5.79 9.79
C ILE A 81 14.11 6.75 8.70
N GLU A 82 14.88 7.79 9.07
CA GLU A 82 15.44 8.76 8.12
C GLU A 82 16.39 8.07 7.12
N ASN A 83 17.28 7.19 7.59
CA ASN A 83 18.16 6.40 6.73
C ASN A 83 17.38 5.45 5.82
N ALA A 84 16.38 4.74 6.36
CA ALA A 84 15.53 3.83 5.58
C ALA A 84 14.74 4.58 4.51
N ALA A 85 14.17 5.74 4.85
CA ALA A 85 13.42 6.57 3.90
C ALA A 85 14.31 7.08 2.76
N HIS A 86 15.55 7.48 3.06
CA HIS A 86 16.52 7.86 2.03
C HIS A 86 16.91 6.69 1.14
N GLN A 87 17.15 5.49 1.71
CA GLN A 87 17.50 4.33 0.89
C GLN A 87 16.33 3.89 0.01
N ILE A 88 15.11 3.83 0.55
CA ILE A 88 13.89 3.52 -0.23
C ILE A 88 13.73 4.54 -1.37
N ALA A 89 13.89 5.83 -1.09
CA ALA A 89 13.80 6.87 -2.12
C ALA A 89 14.87 6.70 -3.23
N ASN A 90 16.11 6.32 -2.86
CA ASN A 90 17.17 6.03 -3.83
C ASN A 90 16.85 4.78 -4.67
N ASP A 91 16.35 3.72 -4.03
CA ASP A 91 15.97 2.48 -4.72
C ASP A 91 14.83 2.72 -5.72
N LEU A 92 13.86 3.56 -5.37
CA LEU A 92 12.76 3.98 -6.25
C LEU A 92 13.25 4.88 -7.39
N ALA A 93 14.20 5.78 -7.13
CA ALA A 93 14.80 6.63 -8.16
C ALA A 93 15.62 5.83 -9.19
N ALA A 94 16.19 4.69 -8.78
CA ALA A 94 16.88 3.76 -9.66
C ALA A 94 15.92 2.80 -10.40
N ASP A 95 14.65 2.70 -9.98
CA ASP A 95 13.65 1.85 -10.62
C ASP A 95 13.18 2.48 -11.95
N VAL A 96 13.29 1.70 -13.02
CA VAL A 96 12.97 2.11 -14.39
C VAL A 96 11.54 1.75 -14.82
N SER A 97 10.73 1.20 -13.93
CA SER A 97 9.35 0.82 -14.21
C SER A 97 8.51 2.02 -14.59
N ASP A 98 7.52 1.82 -15.45
CA ASP A 98 6.64 2.89 -15.91
C ASP A 98 5.73 3.38 -14.80
N VAL A 99 5.30 2.47 -13.91
CA VAL A 99 4.43 2.75 -12.78
C VAL A 99 4.98 2.12 -11.50
N LEU A 100 4.96 2.89 -10.41
CA LEU A 100 5.30 2.46 -9.06
C LEU A 100 4.05 2.58 -8.17
N LEU A 101 3.64 1.47 -7.57
CA LEU A 101 2.50 1.36 -6.66
C LEU A 101 3.06 1.20 -5.24
N LEU A 102 2.91 2.22 -4.40
CA LEU A 102 3.43 2.21 -3.04
C LEU A 102 2.29 2.10 -2.03
N GLN A 103 2.45 1.20 -1.08
CA GLN A 103 1.60 1.08 0.11
C GLN A 103 2.38 1.54 1.34
N GLU A 104 1.66 1.88 2.41
CA GLU A 104 2.26 2.39 3.66
C GLU A 104 3.19 3.59 3.45
N THR A 105 2.75 4.51 2.60
CA THR A 105 3.39 5.82 2.46
C THR A 105 2.86 6.75 3.55
N ALA A 106 3.76 7.32 4.35
CA ALA A 106 3.38 8.18 5.47
C ALA A 106 3.90 9.62 5.33
N GLN A 107 3.04 10.55 5.74
CA GLN A 107 3.44 11.91 6.06
C GLN A 107 4.26 11.94 7.37
N SER A 108 4.85 13.10 7.66
CA SER A 108 5.54 13.32 8.93
C SER A 108 4.56 13.18 10.11
N GLY A 109 4.80 12.23 11.01
CA GLY A 109 3.91 12.03 12.15
C GLY A 109 4.36 10.96 13.15
N PHE A 110 3.38 10.42 13.88
CA PHE A 110 3.56 9.46 14.97
C PHE A 110 4.23 8.17 14.51
N LEU A 111 3.86 7.65 13.33
CA LEU A 111 4.40 6.39 12.78
C LEU A 111 5.86 6.55 12.38
N THR A 112 6.21 7.69 11.77
CA THR A 112 7.52 7.97 11.21
C THR A 112 8.45 8.76 12.14
N ARG A 113 8.06 8.99 13.40
CA ARG A 113 8.76 9.89 14.34
C ARG A 113 9.09 11.26 13.72
N ASN A 114 8.12 11.82 13.00
CA ASN A 114 8.20 13.07 12.24
C ASN A 114 9.23 13.08 11.10
N VAL A 115 9.62 11.92 10.55
CA VAL A 115 10.34 11.83 9.27
C VAL A 115 9.30 11.95 8.14
N PRO A 116 9.47 12.89 7.18
CA PRO A 116 8.49 13.11 6.12
C PRO A 116 8.72 12.13 4.94
N VAL A 117 8.43 10.84 5.14
CA VAL A 117 8.75 9.75 4.19
C VAL A 117 8.16 10.00 2.81
N GLN A 118 6.86 10.30 2.71
CA GLN A 118 6.19 10.59 1.43
C GLN A 118 6.86 11.74 0.68
N TYR A 119 7.21 12.83 1.38
CA TYR A 119 7.90 13.98 0.78
C TYR A 119 9.31 13.64 0.27
N LEU A 120 10.05 12.79 0.99
CA LEU A 120 11.38 12.35 0.56
C LEU A 120 11.30 11.54 -0.74
N ILE A 121 10.29 10.67 -0.87
CA ILE A 121 10.02 9.90 -2.09
C ILE A 121 9.62 10.82 -3.24
N GLU A 122 8.66 11.74 -3.02
CA GLU A 122 8.25 12.73 -4.03
C GLU A 122 9.43 13.55 -4.56
N ARG A 123 10.36 13.93 -3.68
CA ARG A 123 11.57 14.66 -4.08
C ARG A 123 12.57 13.82 -4.87
N ALA A 124 12.63 12.52 -4.63
CA ALA A 124 13.52 11.62 -5.36
C ALA A 124 12.97 11.23 -6.73
N LEU A 125 11.68 11.45 -6.97
CA LEU A 125 10.98 11.11 -8.22
C LEU A 125 10.41 12.36 -8.94
N PRO A 126 11.22 13.42 -9.20
CA PRO A 126 10.72 14.69 -9.73
C PRO A 126 10.15 14.57 -11.15
N ASP A 127 10.59 13.57 -11.92
CA ASP A 127 10.19 13.34 -13.31
C ASP A 127 9.00 12.37 -13.44
N ARG A 128 8.29 12.11 -12.34
CA ARG A 128 7.11 11.23 -12.32
C ARG A 128 5.87 12.01 -11.93
N ALA A 129 4.77 11.82 -12.67
CA ALA A 129 3.46 12.22 -12.21
C ALA A 129 3.06 11.32 -11.03
N SER A 130 2.29 11.84 -10.07
CA SER A 130 1.93 11.07 -8.90
C SER A 130 0.57 11.44 -8.33
N CYS A 131 0.01 10.55 -7.53
CA CYS A 131 -1.16 10.82 -6.70
C CYS A 131 -1.01 10.09 -5.36
N TYR A 132 -1.66 10.62 -4.33
CA TYR A 132 -1.63 10.08 -2.97
C TYR A 132 -3.04 10.05 -2.39
N TRP A 133 -3.38 8.94 -1.74
CA TRP A 133 -4.64 8.80 -1.02
C TRP A 133 -4.41 8.25 0.38
N SER A 134 -4.94 8.97 1.37
CA SER A 134 -4.79 8.70 2.81
C SER A 134 -5.88 7.72 3.29
N ASP A 135 -5.46 6.54 3.74
CA ASP A 135 -6.33 5.45 4.20
C ASP A 135 -6.58 5.51 5.72
N MET A 136 -5.71 6.19 6.45
CA MET A 136 -5.82 6.47 7.88
C MET A 136 -5.18 7.81 8.19
N ALA A 137 -5.95 8.68 8.85
CA ALA A 137 -5.40 9.93 9.34
C ALA A 137 -6.20 10.55 10.49
N THR A 138 -5.47 11.26 11.34
CA THR A 138 -6.01 12.05 12.45
C THR A 138 -6.58 13.39 11.98
N VAL A 139 -7.52 13.95 12.74
CA VAL A 139 -8.07 15.30 12.52
C VAL A 139 -7.51 16.25 13.57
N ALA A 140 -6.90 17.35 13.11
CA ALA A 140 -6.36 18.43 13.95
C ALA A 140 -5.36 17.99 15.04
N ALA A 141 -4.82 16.77 14.97
CA ALA A 141 -3.83 16.27 15.90
C ALA A 141 -2.49 17.01 15.69
N PRO A 142 -1.84 17.49 16.77
CA PRO A 142 -0.57 18.17 16.64
C PRO A 142 0.58 17.15 16.51
N PRO A 143 1.76 17.54 15.99
CA PRO A 143 2.96 16.76 16.17
C PRO A 143 3.24 16.51 17.67
N PRO A 144 3.70 15.32 18.09
CA PRO A 144 4.06 14.15 17.29
C PRO A 144 2.93 13.10 17.18
N VAL A 145 1.68 13.41 17.54
CA VAL A 145 0.56 12.46 17.56
C VAL A 145 -0.25 12.44 16.26
N HIS A 146 0.06 13.34 15.33
CA HIS A 146 -0.48 13.34 13.99
C HIS A 146 -0.17 12.02 13.27
N ILE A 147 -1.17 11.42 12.65
CA ILE A 147 -1.05 10.29 11.73
C ILE A 147 -1.69 10.72 10.42
N ASP A 148 -0.98 10.47 9.32
CA ASP A 148 -1.52 10.50 7.95
C ASP A 148 -0.67 9.57 7.10
N HIS A 149 -1.29 8.49 6.64
CA HIS A 149 -0.66 7.54 5.75
C HIS A 149 -1.65 6.92 4.76
N GLY A 150 -1.13 6.25 3.74
CA GLY A 150 -1.93 5.53 2.78
C GLY A 150 -1.11 5.06 1.57
N MET A 151 -1.70 5.16 0.39
CA MET A 151 -1.11 4.67 -0.85
C MET A 151 -0.73 5.82 -1.78
N ALA A 152 0.35 5.63 -2.52
CA ALA A 152 0.77 6.54 -3.58
C ALA A 152 1.02 5.77 -4.88
N THR A 153 0.71 6.41 -6.01
CA THR A 153 1.10 5.91 -7.33
C THR A 153 2.00 6.95 -7.99
N PHE A 154 3.13 6.50 -8.56
CA PHE A 154 4.02 7.34 -9.36
C PHE A 154 4.14 6.75 -10.76
N ALA A 155 4.11 7.58 -11.80
CA ALA A 155 4.21 7.14 -13.19
C ALA A 155 5.21 7.99 -13.99
N ALA A 156 6.07 7.32 -14.76
CA ALA A 156 6.90 7.92 -15.80
C ALA A 156 6.13 8.08 -17.13
N ARG A 157 4.80 7.99 -17.07
CA ARG A 157 3.85 8.12 -18.17
C ARG A 157 2.73 9.06 -17.75
N ARG A 158 2.09 9.69 -18.72
CA ARG A 158 0.99 10.64 -18.46
C ARG A 158 -0.17 9.95 -17.77
N ILE A 159 -0.65 10.55 -16.68
CA ILE A 159 -1.86 10.14 -15.98
C ILE A 159 -3.00 11.07 -16.40
N SER A 160 -4.03 10.53 -17.07
CA SER A 160 -5.20 11.32 -17.50
C SER A 160 -6.24 11.49 -16.39
N GLY A 161 -6.20 10.64 -15.36
CA GLY A 161 -7.06 10.75 -14.19
C GLY A 161 -6.65 9.77 -13.09
N ALA A 162 -6.97 10.12 -11.85
CA ALA A 162 -6.82 9.25 -10.70
C ALA A 162 -8.08 9.31 -9.81
N GLN A 163 -8.42 8.19 -9.18
CA GLN A 163 -9.51 8.11 -8.22
C GLN A 163 -9.28 7.04 -7.16
N ALA A 164 -9.83 7.25 -5.98
CA ALA A 164 -9.89 6.26 -4.91
C ALA A 164 -11.28 5.63 -4.88
N ILE A 165 -11.38 4.31 -5.09
CA ILE A 165 -12.64 3.57 -5.01
C ILE A 165 -12.81 2.97 -3.62
N GLU A 166 -14.02 2.94 -3.07
CA GLU A 166 -14.29 2.32 -1.78
C GLU A 166 -14.38 0.80 -1.92
N LEU A 167 -13.59 0.05 -1.17
CA LEU A 167 -13.62 -1.42 -1.17
C LEU A 167 -14.42 -2.00 -0.01
N SER A 168 -14.47 -1.31 1.12
CA SER A 168 -15.31 -1.70 2.26
C SER A 168 -16.02 -0.47 2.85
N PRO A 169 -17.35 -0.52 3.01
CA PRO A 169 -18.08 0.53 3.71
C PRO A 169 -17.83 0.51 5.23
N GLN A 170 -17.30 -0.59 5.77
CA GLN A 170 -16.99 -0.73 7.19
C GLN A 170 -15.48 -0.54 7.41
N PRO A 171 -15.06 0.58 8.01
CA PRO A 171 -13.66 0.79 8.35
C PRO A 171 -13.25 -0.09 9.52
N MET A 172 -12.00 -0.52 9.53
CA MET A 172 -11.40 -1.15 10.70
C MET A 172 -11.18 -0.10 11.79
N ILE A 173 -11.53 -0.43 13.03
CA ILE A 173 -11.39 0.48 14.17
C ILE A 173 -10.17 0.08 14.99
N HIS A 174 -9.08 0.83 14.85
CA HIS A 174 -7.87 0.63 15.65
C HIS A 174 -8.01 1.26 17.03
N ARG A 175 -7.87 0.43 18.09
CA ARG A 175 -7.92 0.84 19.52
C ARG A 175 -9.14 1.70 19.89
N GLY A 176 -10.28 1.48 19.23
CA GLY A 176 -11.52 2.22 19.48
C GLY A 176 -11.55 3.67 18.98
N LEU A 177 -10.45 4.18 18.41
CA LEU A 177 -10.25 5.62 18.17
C LEU A 177 -10.01 5.95 16.69
N LEU A 178 -9.05 5.29 16.05
CA LEU A 178 -8.67 5.55 14.66
C LEU A 178 -9.37 4.58 13.71
N LYS A 179 -9.69 5.05 12.52
CA LYS A 179 -10.31 4.25 11.46
C LYS A 179 -9.33 4.07 10.31
N LYS A 180 -9.11 2.82 9.89
CA LYS A 180 -8.48 2.48 8.60
C LYS A 180 -9.57 2.20 7.59
N TYR A 181 -9.47 2.81 6.43
CA TYR A 181 -10.35 2.59 5.29
C TYR A 181 -9.62 1.79 4.21
N TYR A 182 -10.36 1.08 3.37
CA TYR A 182 -9.78 0.25 2.32
C TYR A 182 -10.23 0.76 0.95
N SER A 183 -9.26 0.96 0.06
CA SER A 183 -9.48 1.54 -1.26
C SER A 183 -8.63 0.86 -2.31
N GLY A 184 -9.08 0.93 -3.56
CA GLY A 184 -8.20 0.82 -4.72
C GLY A 184 -7.84 2.22 -5.23
N LEU A 185 -6.56 2.56 -5.25
CA LEU A 185 -6.10 3.82 -5.85
C LEU A 185 -5.86 3.60 -7.34
N VAL A 186 -6.80 4.07 -8.14
CA VAL A 186 -6.87 3.88 -9.60
C VAL A 186 -6.16 5.03 -10.30
N THR A 187 -5.36 4.70 -11.31
CA THR A 187 -4.77 5.65 -12.25
C THR A 187 -5.03 5.21 -13.68
N CYS A 188 -5.39 6.15 -14.55
CA CYS A 188 -5.62 5.92 -15.98
C CYS A 188 -4.47 6.49 -16.79
N LEU A 189 -3.77 5.65 -17.55
CA LEU A 189 -2.65 6.03 -18.40
C LEU A 189 -3.04 5.81 -19.87
N PRO A 190 -3.24 6.88 -20.65
CA PRO A 190 -3.62 6.74 -22.06
C PRO A 190 -2.58 5.96 -22.85
N ILE A 191 -3.06 5.09 -23.74
CA ILE A 191 -2.21 4.26 -24.58
C ILE A 191 -1.97 4.98 -25.89
N LYS A 192 -0.70 5.16 -26.24
CA LYS A 192 -0.26 5.88 -27.44
C LYS A 192 -0.91 5.31 -28.70
N GLY A 193 -1.57 6.18 -29.46
CA GLY A 193 -2.23 5.81 -30.72
C GLY A 193 -3.49 4.96 -30.55
N ARG A 194 -4.07 4.89 -29.35
CA ARG A 194 -5.31 4.17 -29.05
C ARG A 194 -6.28 5.03 -28.24
N ASP A 195 -7.56 4.71 -28.33
CA ASP A 195 -8.60 5.35 -27.50
C ASP A 195 -8.68 4.77 -26.08
N GLN A 196 -7.97 3.66 -25.84
CA GLN A 196 -7.92 2.95 -24.55
C GLN A 196 -6.92 3.61 -23.58
N SER A 197 -7.12 3.37 -22.29
CA SER A 197 -6.13 3.66 -21.25
C SER A 197 -5.81 2.41 -20.45
N TRP A 198 -4.55 2.23 -20.06
CA TRP A 198 -4.21 1.33 -18.97
C TRP A 198 -4.89 1.82 -17.69
N VAL A 199 -5.66 0.95 -17.05
CA VAL A 199 -6.23 1.18 -15.72
C VAL A 199 -5.39 0.41 -14.72
N ILE A 200 -4.57 1.13 -13.96
CA ILE A 200 -3.69 0.55 -12.94
C ILE A 200 -4.28 0.83 -11.56
N ILE A 201 -4.50 -0.22 -10.78
CA ILE A 201 -5.10 -0.15 -9.43
C ILE A 201 -4.04 -0.55 -8.39
N ASN A 202 -3.65 0.40 -7.55
CA ASN A 202 -2.82 0.17 -6.37
C ASN A 202 -3.70 -0.33 -5.21
N LEU A 203 -3.32 -1.45 -4.60
CA LEU A 203 -4.10 -2.14 -3.59
C LEU A 203 -3.32 -2.34 -2.27
N HIS A 204 -4.02 -2.19 -1.16
CA HIS A 204 -3.58 -2.60 0.18
C HIS A 204 -4.79 -3.11 0.96
N LEU A 205 -4.96 -4.43 1.02
CA LEU A 205 -6.10 -5.05 1.72
C LEU A 205 -5.87 -5.15 3.24
N SER A 206 -6.90 -5.57 3.97
CA SER A 206 -6.79 -5.76 5.42
C SER A 206 -5.80 -6.86 5.79
N ALA A 207 -4.81 -6.54 6.63
CA ALA A 207 -3.91 -7.53 7.24
C ALA A 207 -4.67 -8.43 8.22
N PHE A 208 -5.30 -7.82 9.24
CA PHE A 208 -6.01 -8.53 10.29
C PHE A 208 -7.51 -8.52 10.00
N ASP A 209 -8.12 -9.70 9.90
CA ASP A 209 -9.56 -9.84 9.82
C ASP A 209 -9.97 -10.95 10.78
N ALA A 210 -10.80 -10.63 11.77
CA ALA A 210 -11.33 -11.66 12.66
C ALA A 210 -12.38 -12.54 11.95
N THR A 211 -12.82 -12.13 10.75
CA THR A 211 -13.95 -12.70 10.01
C THR A 211 -13.67 -12.63 8.50
N ALA A 212 -13.33 -13.76 7.84
CA ALA A 212 -12.98 -13.82 6.40
C ALA A 212 -13.97 -13.14 5.43
N GLU A 213 -15.17 -12.82 5.91
CA GLU A 213 -16.22 -12.06 5.23
C GLU A 213 -15.79 -10.64 4.80
N ALA A 214 -15.03 -9.89 5.60
CA ALA A 214 -14.70 -8.50 5.24
C ALA A 214 -13.64 -8.43 4.12
N LYS A 215 -12.62 -9.30 4.14
CA LYS A 215 -11.71 -9.48 2.98
C LYS A 215 -12.49 -9.88 1.71
N THR A 216 -13.43 -10.83 1.81
CA THR A 216 -14.26 -11.27 0.68
C THR A 216 -15.07 -10.11 0.07
N ALA A 217 -15.67 -9.26 0.90
CA ALA A 217 -16.41 -8.09 0.43
C ALA A 217 -15.52 -7.07 -0.29
N GLN A 218 -14.29 -6.84 0.21
CA GLN A 218 -13.31 -5.96 -0.44
C GLN A 218 -12.92 -6.46 -1.83
N ILE A 219 -12.63 -7.76 -1.96
CA ILE A 219 -12.30 -8.41 -3.23
C ILE A 219 -13.48 -8.32 -4.21
N ALA A 220 -14.70 -8.54 -3.74
CA ALA A 220 -15.90 -8.43 -4.57
C ALA A 220 -16.10 -7.01 -5.12
N ALA A 221 -15.93 -5.98 -4.28
CA ALA A 221 -16.02 -4.58 -4.69
C ALA A 221 -14.92 -4.19 -5.70
N LEU A 222 -13.68 -4.65 -5.45
CA LEU A 222 -12.54 -4.46 -6.34
C LEU A 222 -12.81 -5.03 -7.73
N PHE A 223 -13.21 -6.30 -7.82
CA PHE A 223 -13.47 -6.94 -9.11
C PHE A 223 -14.74 -6.42 -9.78
N ALA A 224 -15.75 -5.97 -9.02
CA ALA A 224 -16.90 -5.29 -9.60
C ALA A 224 -16.45 -4.03 -10.35
N PHE A 225 -15.65 -3.17 -9.71
CA PHE A 225 -15.09 -1.99 -10.36
C PHE A 225 -14.19 -2.36 -11.55
N ALA A 226 -13.24 -3.28 -11.37
CA ALA A 226 -12.29 -3.65 -12.40
C ALA A 226 -12.98 -4.19 -13.67
N ARG A 227 -14.07 -4.97 -13.52
CA ARG A 227 -14.89 -5.41 -14.66
C ARG A 227 -15.61 -4.26 -15.36
N THR A 228 -16.02 -3.22 -14.66
CA THR A 228 -16.65 -2.04 -15.31
C THR A 228 -15.66 -1.27 -16.17
N GLU A 229 -14.39 -1.20 -15.78
CA GLU A 229 -13.35 -0.60 -16.59
C GLU A 229 -12.98 -1.47 -17.78
N HIS A 230 -12.82 -2.78 -17.58
CA HIS A 230 -12.59 -3.71 -18.68
C HIS A 230 -13.75 -3.74 -19.69
N ALA A 231 -15.01 -3.60 -19.26
CA ALA A 231 -16.16 -3.49 -20.15
C ALA A 231 -16.15 -2.23 -21.04
N LYS A 232 -15.36 -1.21 -20.68
CA LYS A 232 -15.07 -0.04 -21.53
C LYS A 232 -13.91 -0.29 -22.49
N SER A 233 -13.44 -1.53 -22.60
CA SER A 233 -12.26 -1.95 -23.36
C SER A 233 -10.94 -1.41 -22.79
N ASN A 234 -10.89 -0.99 -21.53
CA ASN A 234 -9.62 -0.61 -20.91
C ASN A 234 -8.92 -1.86 -20.37
N PRO A 235 -7.64 -2.10 -20.69
CA PRO A 235 -6.86 -3.13 -20.01
C PRO A 235 -6.63 -2.75 -18.55
N VAL A 236 -6.75 -3.72 -17.65
CA VAL A 236 -6.70 -3.51 -16.20
C VAL A 236 -5.57 -4.33 -15.58
N ILE A 237 -4.73 -3.68 -14.77
CA ILE A 237 -3.73 -4.32 -13.92
C ILE A 237 -3.98 -3.88 -12.48
N ILE A 238 -4.14 -4.84 -11.59
CA ILE A 238 -4.26 -4.64 -10.14
C ILE A 238 -2.96 -5.14 -9.52
N GLY A 239 -2.26 -4.29 -8.78
CA GLY A 239 -1.02 -4.63 -8.10
C GLY A 239 -1.01 -4.07 -6.69
N GLY A 240 -0.39 -4.79 -5.76
CA GLY A 240 -0.40 -4.35 -4.37
C GLY A 240 -0.04 -5.43 -3.36
N ASP A 241 -0.23 -5.06 -2.11
CA ASP A 241 -0.21 -5.93 -0.94
C ASP A 241 -1.62 -6.50 -0.73
N TRP A 242 -1.79 -7.78 -0.99
CA TRP A 242 -3.08 -8.47 -0.87
C TRP A 242 -3.36 -8.95 0.54
N ASN A 243 -2.37 -8.95 1.44
CA ASN A 243 -2.49 -9.51 2.80
C ASN A 243 -3.13 -10.92 2.82
N MET A 244 -2.85 -11.69 1.76
CA MET A 244 -3.30 -13.06 1.50
C MET A 244 -2.26 -13.75 0.62
N LEU A 245 -2.07 -15.05 0.78
CA LEU A 245 -1.11 -15.83 0.01
C LEU A 245 -1.50 -15.83 -1.47
N MET A 246 -0.63 -15.28 -2.31
CA MET A 246 -0.80 -15.21 -3.77
C MET A 246 -0.11 -16.35 -4.51
N SER A 247 0.71 -17.13 -3.83
CA SER A 247 1.37 -18.30 -4.39
C SER A 247 1.66 -19.27 -3.26
N ASP A 248 1.76 -20.56 -3.62
CA ASP A 248 2.21 -21.57 -2.68
C ASP A 248 3.64 -21.23 -2.23
N THR A 249 3.86 -21.16 -0.93
CA THR A 249 5.19 -20.90 -0.38
C THR A 249 5.90 -22.23 -0.12
N THR A 250 7.11 -22.38 -0.66
CA THR A 250 8.00 -23.51 -0.33
C THR A 250 9.05 -23.15 0.72
N PHE A 251 8.99 -21.92 1.24
CA PHE A 251 9.91 -21.41 2.23
C PHE A 251 9.74 -22.16 3.57
N PRO A 252 10.81 -22.30 4.37
CA PRO A 252 10.71 -22.94 5.67
C PRO A 252 9.69 -22.21 6.54
N HIS A 253 8.70 -22.95 7.03
CA HIS A 253 7.71 -22.46 7.97
C HIS A 253 7.78 -23.24 9.29
N SER A 254 7.73 -22.54 10.42
CA SER A 254 7.52 -23.13 11.73
C SER A 254 6.07 -23.57 11.87
N ALA A 255 5.84 -24.61 12.68
CA ALA A 255 4.50 -25.12 12.96
C ALA A 255 3.60 -24.10 13.70
N GLU A 256 4.15 -23.03 14.28
CA GLU A 256 3.39 -21.98 14.95
C GLU A 256 2.66 -21.06 13.97
N LEU A 257 3.23 -20.79 12.79
CA LEU A 257 2.59 -19.93 11.78
C LEU A 257 1.54 -20.61 10.94
N ALA A 258 1.62 -21.93 10.76
CA ALA A 258 0.52 -22.73 10.22
C ALA A 258 -0.78 -22.60 11.04
N ASN A 259 -0.69 -22.11 12.28
CA ASN A 259 -1.81 -21.86 13.19
C ASN A 259 -2.03 -20.37 13.47
N ALA A 260 -1.38 -19.46 12.74
CA ALA A 260 -1.56 -18.03 12.95
C ALA A 260 -2.82 -17.53 12.24
N ASP A 261 -3.75 -16.96 13.01
CA ASP A 261 -5.07 -16.47 12.57
C ASP A 261 -5.05 -15.35 11.52
N TRP A 262 -3.90 -14.99 10.95
CA TRP A 262 -3.74 -13.89 9.99
C TRP A 262 -3.25 -14.32 8.60
N VAL A 263 -2.82 -15.57 8.43
CA VAL A 263 -2.38 -16.12 7.14
C VAL A 263 -3.58 -16.76 6.44
N TYR A 264 -3.95 -16.23 5.27
CA TYR A 264 -5.09 -16.70 4.48
C TYR A 264 -4.71 -16.87 3.02
N ASP A 265 -5.11 -17.97 2.42
CA ASP A 265 -4.99 -18.14 0.97
C ASP A 265 -5.84 -17.12 0.23
N PHE A 266 -5.30 -16.54 -0.85
CA PHE A 266 -6.11 -15.72 -1.73
C PHE A 266 -7.24 -16.58 -2.33
N PRO A 267 -8.51 -16.17 -2.23
CA PRO A 267 -9.65 -16.95 -2.71
C PRO A 267 -9.72 -16.89 -4.24
N THR A 268 -8.90 -17.71 -4.92
CA THR A 268 -8.75 -17.74 -6.39
C THR A 268 -10.07 -17.95 -7.13
N HIS A 269 -11.06 -18.60 -6.52
CA HIS A 269 -12.41 -18.76 -7.06
C HIS A 269 -13.19 -17.44 -7.22
N LEU A 270 -12.76 -16.35 -6.58
CA LEU A 270 -13.34 -15.02 -6.74
C LEU A 270 -12.77 -14.25 -7.95
N ILE A 271 -11.67 -14.73 -8.54
CA ILE A 271 -11.08 -14.13 -9.74
C ILE A 271 -12.10 -14.21 -10.87
N PRO A 272 -12.42 -13.09 -11.57
CA PRO A 272 -13.35 -13.12 -12.67
C PRO A 272 -12.85 -14.04 -13.80
N ALA A 273 -13.79 -14.66 -14.52
CA ALA A 273 -13.45 -15.55 -15.62
C ALA A 273 -12.51 -14.87 -16.65
N GLY A 274 -11.42 -15.56 -16.99
CA GLY A 274 -10.39 -15.09 -17.92
C GLY A 274 -9.33 -14.16 -17.34
N TRP A 275 -9.55 -13.60 -16.14
CA TRP A 275 -8.51 -12.83 -15.44
C TRP A 275 -7.47 -13.78 -14.87
N GLN A 276 -6.24 -13.29 -14.73
CA GLN A 276 -5.12 -14.11 -14.29
C GLN A 276 -4.42 -13.46 -13.10
N GLN A 277 -4.01 -14.30 -12.16
CA GLN A 277 -3.18 -13.96 -11.02
C GLN A 277 -1.73 -14.35 -11.30
N ILE A 278 -0.78 -13.51 -10.88
CA ILE A 278 0.64 -13.80 -10.99
C ILE A 278 1.42 -13.20 -9.81
N ALA A 279 2.35 -13.99 -9.28
CA ALA A 279 3.34 -13.58 -8.28
C ALA A 279 4.65 -14.33 -8.57
N ASP A 280 5.78 -13.80 -8.13
CA ASP A 280 7.07 -14.50 -8.23
C ASP A 280 7.09 -15.65 -7.20
N PRO A 281 7.19 -16.92 -7.63
CA PRO A 281 7.19 -18.06 -6.70
C PRO A 281 8.55 -18.28 -6.03
N GLU A 282 9.64 -17.65 -6.50
CA GLU A 282 11.00 -17.96 -6.07
C GLU A 282 11.48 -17.12 -4.88
N THR A 283 10.94 -15.91 -4.72
CA THR A 283 11.40 -14.95 -3.70
C THR A 283 10.21 -14.45 -2.88
N PRO A 284 10.25 -14.55 -1.53
CA PRO A 284 9.16 -14.07 -0.70
C PRO A 284 9.03 -12.55 -0.77
N THR A 285 7.80 -12.06 -0.61
CA THR A 285 7.48 -10.64 -0.69
C THR A 285 7.33 -10.00 0.68
N VAL A 286 7.12 -10.77 1.74
CA VAL A 286 6.97 -10.27 3.11
C VAL A 286 7.72 -11.16 4.10
N ARG A 287 8.15 -10.58 5.23
CA ARG A 287 8.62 -11.32 6.40
C ARG A 287 7.69 -11.15 7.59
N SER A 288 7.78 -12.07 8.52
CA SER A 288 7.16 -11.96 9.82
C SER A 288 7.93 -11.00 10.74
N MET A 289 7.19 -10.39 11.67
CA MET A 289 7.67 -9.30 12.54
C MET A 289 7.66 -9.67 14.04
N GLN A 290 7.64 -10.97 14.38
CA GLN A 290 7.77 -11.44 15.77
C GLN A 290 9.12 -11.02 16.39
N GLN A 291 10.15 -10.93 15.56
CA GLN A 291 11.52 -10.60 15.94
C GLN A 291 12.23 -9.82 14.83
N PRO A 292 13.38 -9.17 15.12
CA PRO A 292 14.27 -8.64 14.09
C PRO A 292 14.61 -9.71 13.04
N TYR A 293 14.77 -9.31 11.79
CA TYR A 293 15.00 -10.22 10.68
C TYR A 293 16.30 -10.98 10.82
N ILE A 294 16.19 -12.29 10.81
CA ILE A 294 17.27 -13.26 10.71
C ILE A 294 16.88 -14.23 9.59
N GLU A 295 17.72 -14.30 8.57
CA GLU A 295 17.51 -15.15 7.41
C GLU A 295 17.40 -16.62 7.83
N GLY A 296 16.34 -17.29 7.39
CA GLY A 296 16.04 -18.69 7.74
C GLY A 296 15.40 -18.90 9.11
N GLU A 297 15.25 -17.86 9.93
CA GLU A 297 14.50 -17.93 11.20
C GLU A 297 13.18 -17.18 11.13
N ASN A 298 13.17 -15.98 10.52
CA ASN A 298 11.92 -15.29 10.24
C ASN A 298 11.16 -16.01 9.15
N GLU A 299 9.86 -15.88 9.24
CA GLU A 299 8.95 -16.54 8.32
C GLU A 299 8.66 -15.61 7.17
N THR A 300 8.54 -16.19 5.99
CA THR A 300 8.47 -15.38 4.78
C THR A 300 7.42 -15.92 3.83
N MET A 301 6.63 -15.03 3.24
CA MET A 301 5.48 -15.40 2.42
C MET A 301 5.40 -14.58 1.14
N ILE A 302 4.51 -14.99 0.23
CA ILE A 302 4.21 -14.27 -1.02
C ILE A 302 2.79 -13.72 -0.91
N ILE A 303 2.67 -12.44 -0.61
CA ILE A 303 1.38 -11.72 -0.48
C ILE A 303 1.27 -10.50 -1.41
N ASP A 304 2.35 -10.15 -2.08
CA ASP A 304 2.42 -9.05 -3.04
C ASP A 304 2.49 -9.60 -4.46
N GLY A 305 1.77 -8.98 -5.39
CA GLY A 305 1.70 -9.47 -6.77
C GLY A 305 0.59 -8.81 -7.55
N PHE A 306 0.20 -9.44 -8.66
CA PHE A 306 -0.68 -8.83 -9.65
C PHE A 306 -1.86 -9.73 -10.04
N ILE A 307 -2.98 -9.08 -10.38
CA ILE A 307 -4.11 -9.67 -11.09
C ILE A 307 -4.46 -8.77 -12.28
N PHE A 308 -4.66 -9.34 -13.47
CA PHE A 308 -4.86 -8.57 -14.70
C PHE A 308 -5.97 -9.15 -15.60
N SER A 309 -6.50 -8.28 -16.46
CA SER A 309 -7.63 -8.58 -17.36
C SER A 309 -7.23 -9.50 -18.54
N PRO A 310 -8.21 -10.15 -19.22
CA PRO A 310 -7.94 -11.15 -20.25
C PRO A 310 -7.21 -10.66 -21.51
N ASP A 311 -7.28 -9.36 -21.79
CA ASP A 311 -6.61 -8.65 -22.89
C ASP A 311 -5.17 -8.26 -22.56
N VAL A 312 -4.66 -8.68 -21.40
CA VAL A 312 -3.30 -8.40 -20.93
C VAL A 312 -2.55 -9.72 -20.78
N GLN A 313 -1.30 -9.75 -21.24
CA GLN A 313 -0.37 -10.84 -21.00
C GLN A 313 0.77 -10.37 -20.09
N CYS A 314 1.06 -11.13 -19.04
CA CYS A 314 2.28 -10.97 -18.26
C CYS A 314 3.45 -11.67 -18.97
N LEU A 315 4.50 -10.92 -19.29
CA LEU A 315 5.73 -11.42 -19.91
C LEU A 315 6.70 -11.96 -18.87
N ASN A 316 6.75 -11.34 -17.69
CA ASN A 316 7.61 -11.72 -16.58
C ASN A 316 7.08 -11.07 -15.29
N VAL A 317 7.25 -11.77 -14.17
CA VAL A 317 7.15 -11.23 -12.81
C VAL A 317 8.43 -11.56 -12.06
N HIS A 318 8.95 -10.63 -11.27
CA HIS A 318 10.12 -10.84 -10.43
C HIS A 318 10.05 -10.01 -9.15
N THR A 319 10.40 -10.63 -8.03
CA THR A 319 10.56 -10.01 -6.72
C THR A 319 12.04 -9.78 -6.45
N ARG A 320 12.44 -8.52 -6.27
CA ARG A 320 13.83 -8.18 -5.95
C ARG A 320 14.04 -8.25 -4.44
N SER A 321 14.80 -9.22 -3.96
CA SER A 321 15.20 -9.29 -2.55
C SER A 321 16.01 -8.06 -2.13
N THR A 322 15.58 -7.38 -1.07
CA THR A 322 16.30 -6.29 -0.40
C THR A 322 16.85 -6.72 0.95
N GLY A 323 16.71 -8.02 1.28
CA GLY A 323 17.02 -8.57 2.60
C GLY A 323 16.19 -7.94 3.72
N PHE A 324 15.00 -7.42 3.40
CA PHE A 324 14.12 -6.66 4.29
C PHE A 324 14.82 -5.51 5.03
N ALA A 325 15.85 -4.91 4.44
CA ALA A 325 16.74 -3.98 5.16
C ALA A 325 16.02 -2.72 5.68
N HIS A 326 15.04 -2.21 4.93
CA HIS A 326 14.39 -0.91 5.17
C HIS A 326 12.88 -0.95 5.30
N THR A 327 12.27 -2.07 4.90
CA THR A 327 10.86 -2.43 5.05
C THR A 327 10.77 -3.95 5.16
N ASP A 328 9.70 -4.45 5.74
CA ASP A 328 9.36 -5.87 5.86
C ASP A 328 8.82 -6.49 4.57
N HIS A 329 8.73 -5.72 3.49
CA HIS A 329 8.39 -6.23 2.16
C HIS A 329 9.50 -6.06 1.10
N HIS A 330 9.47 -6.92 0.10
CA HIS A 330 10.25 -6.81 -1.13
C HIS A 330 9.41 -6.20 -2.27
N PRO A 331 10.01 -5.36 -3.14
CA PRO A 331 9.32 -4.87 -4.34
C PRO A 331 9.12 -6.00 -5.35
N VAL A 332 7.93 -6.04 -5.96
CA VAL A 332 7.56 -6.98 -7.02
C VAL A 332 7.32 -6.22 -8.32
N THR A 333 8.01 -6.60 -9.38
CA THR A 333 7.93 -5.97 -10.70
C THR A 333 7.32 -6.92 -11.71
N GLY A 334 6.26 -6.49 -12.40
CA GLY A 334 5.64 -7.20 -13.51
C GLY A 334 5.78 -6.44 -14.82
N ARG A 335 6.04 -7.16 -15.91
CA ARG A 335 6.06 -6.63 -17.28
C ARG A 335 4.86 -7.16 -18.05
N PHE A 336 4.05 -6.27 -18.59
CA PHE A 336 2.75 -6.58 -19.18
C PHE A 336 2.64 -6.02 -20.59
N VAL A 337 1.94 -6.73 -21.47
CA VAL A 337 1.67 -6.30 -22.85
C VAL A 337 0.20 -6.49 -23.18
N LEU A 338 -0.37 -5.57 -23.95
CA LEU A 338 -1.72 -5.74 -24.51
C LEU A 338 -1.68 -6.74 -25.67
N VAL A 339 -2.62 -7.70 -25.68
CA VAL A 339 -2.72 -8.73 -26.73
C VAL A 339 -3.82 -8.47 -27.76
#